data_AF-A0A1J9Q3X6-F1
#
_entry.id   AF-A0A1J9Q3X6-F1
#
_cell.length_a   1.000
_cell.length_b   1.000
_cell.length_c   1.000
_cell.angle_alpha   90.00
_cell.angle_beta   90.00
_cell.angle_gamma   90.00
#
_symmetry.space_group_name_H-M   'P 1'
#
loop_
_entity.id
_entity.type
_entity.pdbx_description
1 polymer ?
#
loop_
_entity_poly.entity_id
_entity_poly.type
_entity_poly.pdbx_seq_one_letter_code
_entity_poly.pdbx_strand_id
1 'polypeptide(L)'
;MQPLKDTAVRAASKVRSKVKRSSHPNYSWLYPPDCEKDVEPVVTQWLQDQTNLEYVSRQIGKPFKSDPLENVVEYYAIVWTDRSGKLEEPFPGKHLVIIGLDYVDENNGLPVFKDTKSLDHGEYIVISGDDDMVMSDKGGGISLFVVLDMSTGSQ
;
A
#
# COMPACT_ATOMS: atom_id res chain seq x y z
N MET A 1 -12.40 3.59 18.60
CA MET A 1 -11.46 4.31 17.70
C MET A 1 -10.47 3.27 17.20
N GLN A 2 -10.38 3.10 15.88
CA GLN A 2 -9.54 2.06 15.27
C GLN A 2 -8.08 2.48 15.37
N PRO A 3 -7.23 1.73 16.08
CA PRO A 3 -5.82 2.09 16.24
C PRO A 3 -5.12 2.33 14.90
N LEU A 4 -5.48 1.58 13.84
CA LEU A 4 -4.77 1.64 12.55
C LEU A 4 -4.95 2.99 11.85
N LYS A 5 -6.14 3.57 11.96
CA LYS A 5 -6.46 4.91 11.44
C LYS A 5 -5.56 5.97 12.06
N ASP A 6 -5.43 5.98 13.39
CA ASP A 6 -4.60 6.97 14.08
C ASP A 6 -3.11 6.83 13.73
N THR A 7 -2.63 5.59 13.57
CA THR A 7 -1.25 5.31 13.16
C THR A 7 -1.00 5.73 11.71
N ALA A 8 -1.96 5.49 10.81
CA ALA A 8 -1.91 5.94 9.42
C ALA A 8 -1.85 7.47 9.29
N VAL A 9 -2.71 8.20 10.00
CA VAL A 9 -2.71 9.69 10.05
C VAL A 9 -1.33 10.22 10.46
N ARG A 10 -0.72 9.63 11.51
CA ARG A 10 0.60 10.05 12.00
C ARG A 10 1.69 9.76 10.98
N ALA A 11 1.66 8.59 10.34
CA ALA A 11 2.59 8.23 9.29
C ALA A 11 2.49 9.19 8.09
N ALA A 12 1.27 9.49 7.64
CA ALA A 12 1.03 10.41 6.53
C ALA A 12 1.66 11.79 6.76
N SER A 13 1.49 12.36 7.95
CA SER A 13 2.07 13.67 8.32
C SER A 13 3.60 13.67 8.22
N LYS A 14 4.25 12.61 8.74
CA LYS A 14 5.72 12.48 8.68
C LYS A 14 6.22 12.25 7.26
N VAL A 15 5.58 11.35 6.51
CA VAL A 15 5.88 11.09 5.10
C VAL A 15 5.77 12.37 4.29
N ARG A 16 4.67 13.12 4.44
CA ARG A 16 4.43 14.38 3.72
C ARG A 16 5.50 15.42 4.01
N SER A 17 6.04 15.47 5.24
CA SER A 17 7.14 16.39 5.60
C SER A 17 8.46 16.09 4.87
N LYS A 18 8.62 14.87 4.34
CA LYS A 18 9.84 14.42 3.63
C LYS A 18 9.74 14.55 2.11
N VAL A 19 8.56 14.88 1.58
CA VAL A 19 8.34 15.09 0.15
C VAL A 19 8.94 16.44 -0.24
N LYS A 20 10.18 16.42 -0.74
CA LYS A 20 10.92 17.65 -1.10
C LYS A 20 10.52 18.25 -2.45
N ARG A 21 9.91 17.46 -3.34
CA ARG A 21 9.44 17.88 -4.68
C ARG A 21 8.20 17.11 -5.08
N SER A 22 7.31 17.76 -5.81
CA SER A 22 5.98 17.25 -6.21
C SER A 22 6.01 16.16 -7.30
N SER A 23 7.16 15.82 -7.89
CA SER A 23 7.21 14.86 -8.99
C SER A 23 8.62 14.29 -9.19
N HIS A 24 8.71 12.96 -9.30
CA HIS A 24 9.91 12.27 -9.80
C HIS A 24 9.74 12.01 -11.31
N PRO A 25 10.73 12.34 -12.15
CA PRO A 25 10.56 12.27 -13.60
C PRO A 25 10.48 10.84 -14.17
N ASN A 26 10.84 9.81 -13.39
CA ASN A 26 11.01 8.44 -13.90
C ASN A 26 10.01 7.43 -13.34
N TYR A 27 9.24 7.77 -12.32
CA TYR A 27 8.29 6.84 -11.71
C TYR A 27 6.89 7.48 -11.70
N SER A 28 5.88 6.72 -12.14
CA SER A 28 4.47 7.19 -12.16
C SER A 28 3.95 7.47 -10.74
N TRP A 29 4.59 6.87 -9.74
CA TRP A 29 4.43 7.13 -8.31
C TRP A 29 5.72 7.69 -7.70
N LEU A 30 5.61 8.51 -6.64
CA LEU A 30 6.77 9.07 -5.95
C LEU A 30 6.99 8.34 -4.62
N TYR A 31 8.13 7.66 -4.49
CA TYR A 31 8.60 7.14 -3.20
C TYR A 31 9.37 8.23 -2.45
N PRO A 32 8.96 8.65 -1.24
CA PRO A 32 9.73 9.56 -0.41
C PRO A 32 10.89 8.80 0.25
N PRO A 33 12.14 9.29 0.12
CA PRO A 33 13.29 8.63 0.74
C PRO A 33 13.25 8.73 2.27
N ASP A 34 13.93 7.80 2.93
CA ASP A 34 14.16 7.76 4.37
C ASP A 34 12.87 7.75 5.22
N CYS A 35 11.77 7.18 4.72
CA CYS A 35 10.46 7.18 5.38
C CYS A 35 10.08 5.85 6.03
N GLU A 36 10.91 4.82 5.94
CA GLU A 36 10.63 3.44 6.37
C GLU A 36 10.21 3.40 7.84
N LYS A 37 10.97 4.09 8.71
CA LYS A 37 10.67 4.19 10.15
C LYS A 37 9.37 4.93 10.48
N ASP A 38 8.84 5.72 9.55
CA ASP A 38 7.58 6.43 9.75
C ASP A 38 6.37 5.57 9.43
N VAL A 39 6.53 4.60 8.52
CA VAL A 39 5.46 3.70 8.08
C VAL A 39 5.53 2.32 8.70
N GLU A 40 6.67 1.89 9.22
CA GLU A 40 6.86 0.64 9.98
C GLU A 40 5.79 0.43 11.08
N PRO A 41 5.38 1.46 11.87
CA PRO A 41 4.31 1.29 12.84
C PRO A 41 2.96 0.91 12.22
N VAL A 42 2.64 1.40 11.02
CA VAL A 42 1.41 1.05 10.30
C VAL A 42 1.45 -0.42 9.90
N VAL A 43 2.57 -0.89 9.34
CA VAL A 43 2.76 -2.29 8.94
C VAL A 43 2.65 -3.21 10.15
N THR A 44 3.40 -2.91 11.21
CA THR A 44 3.43 -3.70 12.45
C THR A 44 2.03 -3.85 13.02
N GLN A 45 1.29 -2.74 13.08
CA GLN A 45 -0.04 -2.74 13.68
C GLN A 45 -1.09 -3.41 12.78
N TRP A 46 -0.95 -3.29 11.46
CA TRP A 46 -1.79 -3.99 10.50
C TRP A 46 -1.61 -5.52 10.61
N LEU A 47 -0.35 -5.98 10.75
CA LEU A 47 -0.02 -7.40 10.94
C LEU A 47 -0.46 -7.97 12.30
N GLN A 48 -0.65 -7.13 13.32
CA GLN A 48 -1.13 -7.56 14.64
C GLN A 48 -2.65 -7.78 14.70
N ASP A 49 -3.40 -7.28 13.71
CA ASP A 49 -4.84 -7.48 13.66
C ASP A 49 -5.18 -8.77 12.90
N GLN A 50 -5.59 -9.77 13.67
CA GLN A 50 -5.97 -11.08 13.16
C GLN A 50 -7.08 -11.00 12.09
N THR A 51 -7.99 -10.02 12.20
CA THR A 51 -9.06 -9.82 11.22
C THR A 51 -8.50 -9.48 9.85
N ASN A 52 -7.42 -8.69 9.80
CA ASN A 52 -6.75 -8.34 8.54
C ASN A 52 -6.07 -9.55 7.93
N LEU A 53 -5.35 -10.32 8.75
CA LEU A 53 -4.65 -11.52 8.28
C LEU A 53 -5.64 -12.56 7.73
N GLU A 54 -6.77 -12.77 8.39
CA GLU A 54 -7.82 -13.69 7.95
C GLU A 54 -8.49 -13.22 6.66
N TYR A 55 -8.80 -11.92 6.57
CA TYR A 55 -9.37 -11.34 5.36
C TYR A 55 -8.43 -11.52 4.16
N VAL A 56 -7.16 -11.12 4.30
CA VAL A 56 -6.15 -11.25 3.23
C VAL A 56 -5.93 -12.71 2.85
N SER A 57 -5.82 -13.61 3.84
CA SER A 57 -5.65 -15.05 3.58
C SER A 57 -6.82 -15.61 2.77
N ARG A 58 -8.04 -15.13 3.04
CA ARG A 58 -9.24 -15.54 2.30
C ARG A 58 -9.28 -14.99 0.89
N GLN A 59 -8.85 -13.75 0.68
CA GLN A 59 -8.76 -13.14 -0.67
C GLN A 59 -7.70 -13.85 -1.53
N ILE A 60 -6.53 -14.15 -0.94
CA ILE A 60 -5.40 -14.76 -1.64
C ILE A 60 -5.55 -16.29 -1.76
N GLY A 61 -6.30 -16.91 -0.86
CA GLY A 61 -6.45 -18.36 -0.78
C GLY A 61 -5.26 -19.08 -0.14
N LYS A 62 -4.39 -18.35 0.58
CA LYS A 62 -3.21 -18.91 1.27
C LYS A 62 -3.06 -18.30 2.68
N PRO A 63 -2.69 -19.10 3.69
CA PRO A 63 -2.46 -18.58 5.03
C PRO A 63 -1.14 -17.81 5.13
N PHE A 64 -1.06 -16.90 6.11
CA PHE A 64 0.22 -16.35 6.55
C PHE A 64 1.08 -17.43 7.22
N LYS A 65 2.39 -17.17 7.27
CA LYS A 65 3.35 -17.91 8.09
C LYS A 65 3.08 -17.67 9.58
N SER A 66 3.73 -18.47 10.43
CA SER A 66 3.64 -18.33 11.89
C SER A 66 4.06 -16.95 12.38
N ASP A 67 5.08 -16.35 11.75
CA ASP A 67 5.38 -14.93 11.86
C ASP A 67 4.91 -14.23 10.57
N PRO A 68 3.82 -13.43 10.62
CA PRO A 68 3.31 -12.71 9.46
C PRO A 68 4.32 -11.75 8.83
N LEU A 69 5.30 -11.27 9.59
CA LEU A 69 6.34 -10.38 9.05
C LEU A 69 7.20 -11.09 7.99
N GLU A 70 7.37 -12.40 8.10
CA GLU A 70 8.10 -13.20 7.09
C GLU A 70 7.39 -13.31 5.74
N ASN A 71 6.14 -12.86 5.64
CA ASN A 71 5.42 -12.72 4.37
C ASN A 71 5.62 -11.33 3.75
N VAL A 72 6.09 -10.33 4.50
CA VAL A 72 6.34 -8.98 3.98
C VAL A 72 7.71 -8.94 3.32
N VAL A 73 7.74 -8.79 2.00
CA VAL A 73 8.99 -8.67 1.23
C VAL A 73 9.58 -7.29 1.39
N GLU A 74 8.74 -6.28 1.23
CA GLU A 74 9.09 -4.87 1.31
C GLU A 74 7.83 -4.05 1.54
N TYR A 75 8.03 -2.82 2.02
CA TYR A 75 6.96 -1.85 2.15
C TYR A 75 7.50 -0.45 1.90
N TYR A 76 6.68 0.40 1.31
CA TYR A 76 7.07 1.77 0.99
C TYR A 76 5.87 2.70 0.95
N ALA A 77 6.06 3.93 1.44
CA ALA A 77 5.07 4.99 1.31
C ALA A 77 5.04 5.49 -0.13
N ILE A 78 3.87 5.63 -0.73
CA ILE A 78 3.71 6.19 -2.07
C ILE A 78 3.00 7.52 -1.96
N VAL A 79 3.57 8.55 -2.60
CA VAL A 79 2.87 9.79 -2.91
C VAL A 79 2.46 9.71 -4.37
N TRP A 80 1.16 9.78 -4.61
CA TRP A 80 0.64 9.68 -5.97
C TRP A 80 0.92 10.95 -6.76
N THR A 81 1.23 10.78 -8.05
CA THR A 81 1.47 11.88 -8.98
C THR A 81 0.35 11.94 -10.01
N ASP A 82 0.25 13.04 -10.75
CA ASP A 82 -0.70 13.23 -11.86
C ASP A 82 -0.33 12.44 -13.13
N ARG A 83 0.68 11.57 -13.06
CA ARG A 83 1.09 10.72 -14.17
C ARG A 83 0.13 9.53 -14.33
N SER A 84 -0.71 9.65 -15.34
CA SER A 84 -1.57 8.55 -15.79
C SER A 84 -0.80 7.51 -16.60
N GLY A 85 -1.45 6.36 -16.80
CA GLY A 85 -0.92 5.28 -17.61
C GLY A 85 -1.27 3.91 -17.04
N LYS A 86 -0.66 2.90 -17.63
CA LYS A 86 -0.79 1.52 -17.22
C LYS A 86 0.57 1.03 -16.75
N LEU A 87 0.62 0.51 -15.54
CA LEU A 87 1.78 -0.22 -15.03
C LEU A 87 1.48 -1.71 -15.14
N GLU A 88 2.22 -2.39 -16.01
CA GLU A 88 2.02 -3.81 -16.26
C GLU A 88 2.69 -4.63 -15.16
N GLU A 89 1.94 -5.57 -14.59
CA GLU A 89 2.40 -6.56 -13.60
C GLU A 89 3.41 -5.97 -12.58
N PRO A 90 2.98 -5.03 -11.70
CA PRO A 90 3.89 -4.27 -10.86
C PRO A 90 4.69 -5.13 -9.86
N PHE A 91 4.13 -6.28 -9.45
CA PHE A 91 4.77 -7.21 -8.50
C PHE A 91 4.52 -8.68 -8.90
N PRO A 92 5.12 -9.18 -10.00
CA PRO A 92 4.80 -10.50 -10.53
C PRO A 92 4.99 -11.62 -9.50
N GLY A 93 4.01 -12.50 -9.38
CA GLY A 93 3.95 -13.62 -8.43
C GLY A 93 3.79 -13.23 -6.96
N LYS A 94 3.56 -11.95 -6.66
CA LYS A 94 3.33 -11.42 -5.31
C LYS A 94 1.93 -10.82 -5.20
N HIS A 95 1.57 -10.43 -3.99
CA HIS A 95 0.34 -9.67 -3.73
C HIS A 95 0.71 -8.30 -3.16
N LEU A 96 -0.14 -7.32 -3.43
CA LEU A 96 0.05 -5.97 -2.94
C LEU A 96 -1.12 -5.59 -2.05
N VAL A 97 -0.82 -5.18 -0.82
CA VAL A 97 -1.77 -4.48 0.04
C VAL A 97 -1.52 -2.99 -0.08
N ILE A 98 -2.53 -2.25 -0.53
CA ILE A 98 -2.49 -0.79 -0.62
C ILE A 98 -3.30 -0.24 0.55
N ILE A 99 -2.63 0.40 1.50
CA ILE A 99 -3.24 1.01 2.68
C ILE A 99 -3.33 2.53 2.46
N GLY A 100 -4.48 3.14 2.69
CA GLY A 100 -4.63 4.59 2.74
C GLY A 100 -3.88 5.16 3.93
N LEU A 101 -2.83 5.97 3.70
CA LEU A 101 -2.22 6.76 4.79
C LEU A 101 -2.98 8.06 4.99
N ASP A 102 -3.47 8.64 3.89
CA ASP A 102 -4.43 9.74 3.84
C ASP A 102 -5.77 9.22 3.29
N TYR A 103 -6.79 10.08 3.24
CA TYR A 103 -7.93 9.79 2.36
C TYR A 103 -7.44 9.77 0.92
N VAL A 104 -7.62 8.65 0.22
CA VAL A 104 -7.24 8.52 -1.19
C VAL A 104 -8.39 8.04 -2.07
N ASP A 105 -8.55 8.66 -3.23
CA ASP A 105 -9.52 8.33 -4.28
C ASP A 105 -8.90 8.61 -5.66
N GLU A 106 -9.67 8.44 -6.73
CA GLU A 106 -9.19 8.71 -8.10
C GLU A 106 -8.68 10.17 -8.26
N ASN A 107 -9.23 11.12 -7.50
CA ASN A 107 -8.93 12.55 -7.59
C ASN A 107 -7.64 12.96 -6.89
N ASN A 108 -7.05 12.07 -6.08
CA ASN A 108 -5.77 12.30 -5.46
C ASN A 108 -4.78 11.14 -5.65
N GLY A 109 -5.09 10.25 -6.61
CA GLY A 109 -4.11 9.36 -7.22
C GLY A 109 -4.26 7.88 -6.93
N LEU A 110 -5.34 7.46 -6.24
CA LEU A 110 -5.64 6.05 -6.12
C LEU A 110 -5.89 5.45 -7.53
N PRO A 111 -5.22 4.34 -7.88
CA PRO A 111 -5.48 3.65 -9.14
C PRO A 111 -6.93 3.17 -9.25
N VAL A 112 -7.37 2.95 -10.49
CA VAL A 112 -8.74 2.54 -10.76
C VAL A 112 -8.90 1.06 -10.45
N PHE A 113 -9.60 0.74 -9.36
CA PHE A 113 -9.96 -0.62 -8.97
C PHE A 113 -11.46 -0.86 -9.19
N LYS A 114 -11.83 -2.12 -9.48
CA LYS A 114 -13.25 -2.49 -9.68
C LYS A 114 -14.06 -2.42 -8.39
N ASP A 115 -13.45 -2.82 -7.29
CA ASP A 115 -14.15 -3.09 -6.03
C ASP A 115 -14.05 -1.94 -5.02
N THR A 116 -13.23 -0.92 -5.30
CA THR A 116 -12.98 0.19 -4.36
C THR A 116 -12.71 1.48 -5.12
N LYS A 117 -13.39 2.55 -4.69
CA LYS A 117 -13.25 3.90 -5.27
C LYS A 117 -12.43 4.85 -4.40
N SER A 118 -12.29 4.53 -3.12
CA SER A 118 -11.53 5.33 -2.16
C SER A 118 -11.08 4.47 -0.99
N LEU A 119 -10.01 4.89 -0.32
CA LEU A 119 -9.57 4.37 0.97
C LEU A 119 -9.48 5.55 1.95
N ASP A 120 -10.17 5.47 3.08
CA ASP A 120 -9.87 6.32 4.23
C ASP A 120 -8.59 5.83 4.95
N HIS A 121 -8.14 6.60 5.93
CA HIS A 121 -6.96 6.32 6.74
C HIS A 121 -7.02 4.93 7.38
N GLY A 122 -6.06 4.08 7.05
CA GLY A 122 -5.94 2.71 7.54
C GLY A 122 -6.85 1.71 6.82
N GLU A 123 -7.75 2.15 5.94
CA GLU A 123 -8.45 1.24 5.03
C GLU A 123 -7.48 0.72 3.97
N TYR A 124 -7.74 -0.48 3.45
CA TYR A 124 -6.87 -1.10 2.48
C TYR A 124 -7.61 -1.94 1.47
N ILE A 125 -6.95 -2.17 0.34
CA ILE A 125 -7.33 -3.16 -0.67
C ILE A 125 -6.17 -4.13 -0.89
N VAL A 126 -6.51 -5.35 -1.30
CA VAL A 126 -5.56 -6.37 -1.73
C VAL A 126 -5.72 -6.56 -3.24
N ILE A 127 -4.61 -6.50 -3.98
CA ILE A 127 -4.59 -6.79 -5.41
C ILE A 127 -3.51 -7.83 -5.73
N SER A 128 -3.68 -8.55 -6.83
CA SER A 128 -2.60 -9.37 -7.37
C SER A 128 -1.51 -8.45 -7.93
N GLY A 129 -0.25 -8.81 -7.71
CA GLY A 129 0.87 -8.14 -8.36
C GLY A 129 1.05 -8.54 -9.83
N ASP A 130 0.33 -9.59 -10.28
CA ASP A 130 0.21 -10.00 -11.67
C ASP A 130 -0.88 -9.20 -12.43
N ASP A 131 -1.68 -8.40 -11.72
CA ASP A 131 -2.71 -7.57 -12.35
C ASP A 131 -2.13 -6.22 -12.78
N ASP A 132 -2.48 -5.80 -13.99
CA ASP A 132 -2.17 -4.47 -14.49
C ASP A 132 -2.79 -3.38 -13.59
N MET A 133 -2.01 -2.34 -13.27
CA MET A 133 -2.47 -1.20 -12.49
C MET A 133 -2.73 0.01 -13.40
N VAL A 134 -3.97 0.46 -13.44
CA VAL A 134 -4.38 1.65 -14.20
C VAL A 134 -4.32 2.88 -13.31
N MET A 135 -3.34 3.73 -13.56
CA MET A 135 -3.09 4.95 -12.80
C MET A 135 -4.12 6.02 -13.15
N SER A 136 -4.60 6.76 -12.14
CA SER A 136 -5.43 7.95 -12.39
C SER A 136 -4.58 9.13 -12.90
N ASP A 137 -5.23 10.19 -13.36
CA ASP A 137 -4.60 11.40 -13.91
C ASP A 137 -4.56 12.55 -12.88
N LYS A 138 -4.62 12.21 -11.59
CA LYS A 138 -4.56 13.14 -10.45
C LYS A 138 -3.62 12.59 -9.39
N GLY A 139 -3.22 13.41 -8.42
CA GLY A 139 -2.23 13.02 -7.41
C GLY A 139 -2.28 13.84 -6.13
N GLY A 140 -1.32 13.60 -5.24
CA GLY A 140 -1.17 14.29 -3.95
C GLY A 140 -1.59 13.47 -2.73
N GLY A 141 -2.35 12.40 -2.94
CA GLY A 141 -2.68 11.40 -1.93
C GLY A 141 -1.46 10.58 -1.52
N ILE A 142 -1.52 10.00 -0.32
CA ILE A 142 -0.46 9.16 0.23
C ILE A 142 -1.03 7.80 0.59
N SER A 143 -0.40 6.75 0.08
CA SER A 143 -0.70 5.36 0.41
C SER A 143 0.55 4.67 0.95
N LEU A 144 0.38 3.50 1.55
CA LEU A 144 1.45 2.59 1.93
C LEU A 144 1.25 1.29 1.16
N PHE A 145 2.29 0.89 0.46
CA PHE A 145 2.34 -0.39 -0.22
C PHE A 145 3.02 -1.38 0.70
N VAL A 146 2.39 -2.55 0.87
CA VAL A 146 2.98 -3.70 1.56
C VAL A 146 2.98 -4.86 0.58
N VAL A 147 4.16 -5.26 0.13
CA VAL A 147 4.33 -6.34 -0.85
C VAL A 147 4.43 -7.66 -0.10
N LEU A 148 3.53 -8.58 -0.41
CA LEU A 148 3.40 -9.87 0.25
C LEU A 148 3.86 -11.01 -0.64
N ASP A 149 4.74 -11.84 -0.10
CA ASP A 149 5.05 -13.17 -0.63
C ASP A 149 4.27 -14.23 0.15
N MET A 150 3.19 -14.69 -0.47
CA MET A 150 2.37 -15.77 0.05
C MET A 150 2.74 -17.12 -0.57
N SER A 151 3.86 -17.22 -1.28
CA SER A 151 4.38 -18.54 -1.66
C SER A 151 4.76 -19.27 -0.37
N THR A 152 4.13 -20.43 -0.17
CA THR A 152 4.62 -21.37 0.83
C THR A 152 5.98 -21.80 0.32
N GLY A 153 7.05 -21.36 0.98
CA GLY A 153 8.38 -21.90 0.75
C GLY A 153 8.25 -23.42 0.71
N SER A 154 8.64 -24.03 -0.40
CA SER A 154 8.88 -25.47 -0.39
C SER A 154 9.94 -25.68 0.69
N GLN A 155 9.61 -26.46 1.71
CA GLN A 155 10.53 -26.84 2.78
C GLN A 155 11.85 -27.39 2.21
#